data_AF-A0A5D4U8S7-F1
#
_entry.id   AF-A0A5D4U8S7-F1
#
_cell.length_a   1.000
_cell.length_b   1.000
_cell.length_c   1.000
_cell.angle_alpha   90.00
_cell.angle_beta   90.00
_cell.angle_gamma   90.00
#
_symmetry.space_group_name_H-M   'P 1'
#
loop_
_entity.id
_entity.type
_entity.pdbx_description
1 polymer ?
#
loop_
_entity_poly.entity_id
_entity_poly.type
_entity_poly.pdbx_seq_one_letter_code
_entity_poly.pdbx_strand_id
1 'polypeptide(L)' 'MTGDLYEHHKASKLLDPKRQELVPVGKVLELLKLNKDDIVADLGCGNGYLTLPIAKMVETKVLWIKSYPHSSCTKFPT' A
#
# COMPACT_ATOMS: atom_id res chain seq x y z
N MET A 1 4.45 12.44 20.10
CA MET A 1 3.57 11.26 20.10
C MET A 1 4.37 10.09 19.55
N THR A 2 4.83 9.19 20.42
CA THR A 2 5.52 7.98 19.95
C THR A 2 4.45 6.91 19.77
N GLY A 3 3.99 6.75 18.54
CA GLY A 3 3.11 5.62 18.19
C GLY A 3 3.91 4.33 18.23
N ASP A 4 3.25 3.22 18.58
CA ASP A 4 3.88 1.91 18.57
C ASP A 4 4.37 1.58 17.15
N LEU A 5 5.62 1.12 17.05
CA LEU A 5 6.20 0.67 15.78
C LEU A 5 5.50 -0.62 15.32
N TYR A 6 5.41 -0.80 14.01
CA TYR A 6 4.83 -2.00 13.43
C TYR A 6 5.59 -3.26 13.87
N GLU A 7 4.87 -4.22 14.45
CA GLU A 7 5.43 -5.50 14.88
C GLU A 7 5.19 -6.60 13.83
N HIS A 8 6.27 -7.19 13.33
CA HIS A 8 6.24 -8.17 12.23
C HIS A 8 5.35 -9.38 12.48
N HIS A 9 5.32 -9.88 13.72
CA HIS A 9 4.51 -11.06 14.06
C HIS A 9 3.00 -10.79 13.95
N LYS A 10 2.57 -9.51 13.83
CA LYS A 10 1.20 -9.10 13.57
C LYS A 10 0.89 -8.92 12.07
N ALA A 11 1.76 -9.38 11.17
CA ALA A 11 1.58 -9.27 9.72
C ALA A 11 0.26 -9.86 9.20
N SER A 12 -0.29 -10.87 9.88
CA SER A 12 -1.61 -11.42 9.55
C SER A 12 -2.73 -10.37 9.56
N LYS A 13 -2.58 -9.30 10.36
CA LYS A 13 -3.55 -8.17 10.37
C LYS A 13 -3.58 -7.40 9.04
N LEU A 14 -2.50 -7.44 8.26
CA LEU A 14 -2.46 -6.81 6.93
C LEU A 14 -3.35 -7.53 5.91
N LEU A 15 -3.66 -8.80 6.17
CA LEU A 15 -4.51 -9.67 5.36
C LEU A 15 -5.93 -9.80 5.93
N ASP A 16 -6.20 -9.18 7.08
CA ASP A 16 -7.51 -9.26 7.73
C ASP A 16 -8.59 -8.64 6.82
N PRO A 17 -9.67 -9.35 6.48
CA PRO A 17 -10.75 -8.81 5.66
C PRO A 17 -11.39 -7.56 6.28
N LYS A 18 -11.37 -7.40 7.60
CA LYS A 18 -11.84 -6.18 8.30
C LYS A 18 -11.07 -4.92 7.90
N ARG A 19 -9.88 -5.07 7.31
CA ARG A 19 -9.11 -3.95 6.77
C ARG A 19 -9.90 -3.18 5.71
N GLN A 20 -10.76 -3.85 4.94
CA GLN A 20 -11.63 -3.20 3.95
C GLN A 20 -12.70 -2.32 4.60
N GLU A 21 -13.16 -2.65 5.81
CA GLU A 21 -14.12 -1.85 6.56
C GLU A 21 -13.45 -0.59 7.12
N LEU A 22 -12.23 -0.73 7.63
CA LEU A 22 -11.46 0.36 8.25
C LEU A 22 -10.84 1.31 7.22
N VAL A 23 -10.29 0.76 6.15
CA VAL A 23 -9.60 1.49 5.08
C VAL A 23 -10.15 1.02 3.73
N PRO A 24 -11.36 1.47 3.33
CA PRO A 24 -11.97 1.04 2.09
C PRO A 24 -11.17 1.56 0.89
N VAL A 25 -10.56 0.66 0.13
CA VAL A 25 -9.68 1.01 -1.00
C VAL A 25 -10.34 2.00 -1.96
N GLY A 26 -11.60 1.78 -2.36
CA GLY A 26 -12.31 2.66 -3.28
C GLY A 26 -12.41 4.11 -2.78
N LYS A 27 -12.77 4.30 -1.51
CA LYS A 27 -12.86 5.64 -0.90
C LYS A 27 -11.48 6.30 -0.83
N VAL A 28 -10.43 5.54 -0.53
CA VAL A 28 -9.06 6.08 -0.53
C VAL A 28 -8.68 6.57 -1.91
N LEU A 29 -8.93 5.78 -2.96
CA LEU A 29 -8.63 6.16 -4.34
C LEU A 29 -9.42 7.40 -4.80
N GLU A 30 -10.70 7.49 -4.43
CA GLU A 30 -11.53 8.68 -4.70
C GLU A 30 -10.97 9.95 -4.05
N LEU A 31 -10.46 9.83 -2.82
CA LEU A 31 -9.87 10.96 -2.08
C LEU A 31 -8.51 11.37 -2.64
N LEU A 32 -7.71 10.42 -3.13
CA LEU A 32 -6.39 10.68 -3.71
C LEU A 32 -6.49 11.44 -5.04
N LYS A 33 -7.62 11.34 -5.76
CA LYS A 33 -7.87 12.03 -7.05
C LYS A 33 -6.70 11.90 -8.04
N LEU A 34 -6.18 10.68 -8.15
CA LEU A 34 -5.02 10.37 -8.99
C LEU A 34 -5.32 10.62 -10.46
N ASN A 35 -4.34 11.21 -11.16
CA ASN A 35 -4.30 11.29 -12.61
C ASN A 35 -3.36 10.21 -13.17
N LYS A 36 -3.57 9.84 -14.43
CA LYS A 36 -2.76 8.83 -15.11
C LYS A 36 -1.26 9.14 -15.12
N ASP A 37 -0.91 10.43 -15.15
CA ASP A 37 0.46 10.90 -15.25
C ASP A 37 1.15 11.11 -13.89
N ASP A 38 0.46 10.84 -12.79
CA ASP A 38 0.99 11.08 -11.44
C ASP A 38 2.06 10.05 -11.06
N ILE A 39 3.22 10.52 -10.61
CA ILE A 39 4.25 9.69 -9.97
C ILE A 39 3.91 9.56 -8.50
N VAL A 40 3.64 8.34 -8.04
CA VAL A 40 3.14 8.10 -6.67
C VAL A 40 4.20 7.45 -5.79
N ALA A 41 4.29 7.87 -4.53
CA ALA A 41 5.11 7.21 -3.51
C ALA A 41 4.22 6.65 -2.38
N ASP A 42 4.25 5.33 -2.18
CA ASP A 42 3.56 4.64 -1.09
C ASP A 42 4.53 4.38 0.07
N LEU A 43 4.31 5.07 1.19
CA LEU A 43 5.13 4.98 2.39
C LEU A 43 4.52 3.99 3.38
N GLY A 44 5.24 2.92 3.70
CA GLY A 44 4.72 1.86 4.55
C GLY A 44 3.77 0.93 3.82
N CYS A 45 4.10 0.58 2.57
CA CYS A 45 3.26 -0.20 1.66
C CYS A 45 2.76 -1.55 2.21
N GLY A 46 3.42 -2.09 3.24
CA GLY A 46 3.04 -3.35 3.87
C GLY A 46 3.02 -4.49 2.84
N ASN A 47 1.86 -5.12 2.68
CA ASN A 47 1.61 -6.17 1.69
C ASN A 47 1.16 -5.65 0.30
N GLY A 48 1.21 -4.34 0.06
CA GLY A 48 0.81 -3.75 -1.22
C GLY A 48 -0.69 -3.43 -1.34
N TYR A 49 -1.42 -3.44 -0.24
CA TYR A 49 -2.89 -3.30 -0.19
C TYR A 49 -3.43 -2.06 -0.93
N LEU A 50 -2.73 -0.93 -0.84
CA LEU A 50 -3.04 0.29 -1.58
C LEU A 50 -2.15 0.46 -2.82
N THR A 51 -0.91 -0.01 -2.76
CA THR A 51 0.06 0.11 -3.86
C THR A 51 -0.47 -0.47 -5.17
N LEU A 52 -1.08 -1.66 -5.14
CA LEU A 52 -1.55 -2.34 -6.35
C LEU A 52 -2.77 -1.66 -6.99
N PRO A 53 -3.81 -1.29 -6.23
CA PRO A 53 -4.89 -0.48 -6.77
C PRO A 53 -4.39 0.86 -7.36
N ILE A 54 -3.48 1.55 -6.67
CA ILE A 54 -2.88 2.81 -7.16
C ILE A 54 -2.14 2.59 -8.48
N ALA A 55 -1.31 1.54 -8.57
CA ALA A 55 -0.56 1.21 -9.78
C ALA A 55 -1.44 0.89 -11.00
N LYS A 56 -2.71 0.51 -10.79
CA LYS A 56 -3.68 0.33 -11.89
C LYS A 56 -4.32 1.64 -12.37
N MET A 57 -4.24 2.70 -11.56
CA MET A 57 -4.83 4.00 -11.89
C MET A 57 -3.87 4.92 -12.64
N VAL A 58 -2.57 4.72 -12.47
CA VAL A 58 -1.52 5.54 -13.09
C VAL A 58 -0.81 4.75 -14.20
N GLU A 59 -0.35 5.45 -15.23
CA GLU A 59 0.45 4.90 -16.33
C GLU A 59 1.95 5.16 -16.11
N THR A 60 2.30 5.83 -15.01
CA THR A 60 3.69 6.11 -14.60
C THR A 60 4.13 5.24 -13.41
N LYS A 61 5.27 5.60 -12.79
CA LYS A 61 5.89 4.78 -11.75
C LYS A 61 5.23 5.01 -10.39
N VAL A 62 4.97 3.90 -9.69
CA VAL A 62 4.69 3.89 -8.25
C VAL A 62 5.93 3.42 -7.51
N LEU A 63 6.51 4.31 -6.70
CA LEU A 63 7.58 3.98 -5.76
C LEU A 63 6.95 3.51 -4.45
N TRP A 64 7.51 2.48 -3.83
CA TRP A 64 7.08 2.05 -2.51
C TRP A 64 8.25 1.84 -1.58
N ILE A 65 8.08 2.27 -0.34
CA ILE A 65 9.11 2.19 0.70
C ILE A 65 8.55 1.42 1.88
N LYS A 66 9.31 0.41 2.30
CA LYS A 66 9.09 -0.33 3.56
C LYS A 66 10.30 -0.16 4.46
N SER A 67 10.06 0.01 5.76
CA SER A 67 11.13 0.14 6.75
C SER A 67 11.83 -1.19 7.07
N TYR A 68 11.26 -2.34 6.66
CA TYR A 68 11.77 -3.65 7.03
C TYR A 68 11.85 -4.65 5.85
N PRO A 69 12.95 -5.41 5.72
CA PRO A 69 13.14 -6.39 4.64
C PRO A 69 12.56 -7.77 5.01
N HIS A 70 11.29 -8.04 4.70
CA HIS A 70 10.78 -9.43 4.65
C HIS A 70 10.57 -9.93 3.22
N SER A 71 10.75 -11.24 3.04
CA SER A 71 11.12 -12.03 1.84
C SER A 71 10.00 -12.38 0.85
N SER A 72 8.78 -11.87 1.00
CA SER A 72 7.72 -12.05 0.00
C SER A 72 7.73 -10.93 -1.05
N CYS A 73 8.90 -10.69 -1.66
CA CYS A 73 9.02 -9.81 -2.83
C CYS A 73 8.66 -10.63 -4.08
N THR A 74 7.37 -10.74 -4.40
CA THR A 74 7.00 -10.89 -5.81
C THR A 74 7.33 -9.56 -6.47
N LYS A 75 8.37 -9.54 -7.31
CA LYS A 75 8.53 -8.48 -8.30
C LYS A 75 7.20 -8.39 -9.03
N PHE A 76 6.48 -7.28 -8.86
CA PHE A 76 5.28 -7.06 -9.65
C PHE A 76 5.75 -6.84 -11.10
N PRO A 77 5.26 -7.65 -12.06
CA PRO A 77 5.55 -7.41 -13.45
C PRO A 77 4.94 -6.05 -13.80
N THR A 78 5.80 -5.17 -14.30
CA THR A 78 5.41 -4.01 -15.10
C THR A 78 4.65 -4.47 -16.33
#